data_AF-A0A959I776-F1
#
_entry.id   AF-A0A959I776-F1
#
_cell.length_a   1.000
_cell.length_b   1.000
_cell.length_c   1.000
_cell.angle_alpha   90.00
_cell.angle_beta   90.00
_cell.angle_gamma   90.00
#
_symmetry.space_group_name_H-M   'P 1'
#
loop_
_entity.id
_entity.type
_entity.pdbx_description
1 polymer ?
#
loop_
_entity_poly.entity_id
_entity_poly.type
_entity_poly.pdbx_seq_one_letter_code
_entity_poly.pdbx_strand_id
1 'polypeptide(L)'
;MKLRVLYFLIWIPAFFQFSDHAVDRPQAEKEGEIIYLEKANSRHLLFPESDLIKVKVCNLTEGKNYFFTVTQEGGCQPLISADRKAKTAKEPMFAFQAEAACREVVVHANYEAGCTLPIYFTATCPDCTDKSAKAPSNSQKVLAPIVTSPAFTPQQLVQDVFIGGGCFATSNITFLGSTIARGTFSSGTTSVGLSDGV
;
A
#
# COMPACT_ATOMS: atom_id res chain seq x y z
N MET A 1 59.29 61.76 0.12
CA MET A 1 59.53 62.22 -1.28
C MET A 1 60.40 61.18 -1.99
N LYS A 2 60.05 60.84 -3.24
CA LYS A 2 60.68 59.88 -4.18
C LYS A 2 60.25 58.40 -4.12
N LEU A 3 59.11 58.20 -4.77
CA LEU A 3 58.81 57.19 -5.79
C LEU A 3 60.04 56.57 -6.50
N ARG A 4 60.09 55.23 -6.62
CA ARG A 4 60.51 54.53 -7.84
C ARG A 4 60.04 53.08 -7.85
N VAL A 5 59.25 52.80 -8.87
CA VAL A 5 58.71 51.51 -9.34
C VAL A 5 59.81 50.73 -10.06
N LEU A 6 59.88 49.40 -9.90
CA LEU A 6 60.14 48.49 -11.02
C LEU A 6 59.71 47.04 -10.72
N TYR A 7 59.01 46.48 -11.71
CA TYR A 7 58.46 45.13 -11.88
C TYR A 7 59.46 43.99 -11.72
N PHE A 8 58.99 42.82 -11.24
CA PHE A 8 59.26 41.53 -11.91
C PHE A 8 58.14 40.50 -11.62
N LEU A 9 57.51 40.05 -12.71
CA LEU A 9 56.51 39.00 -12.81
C LEU A 9 57.13 37.62 -12.61
N ILE A 10 56.59 36.76 -11.74
CA ILE A 10 56.63 35.28 -11.92
C ILE A 10 55.34 34.63 -11.37
N TRP A 11 54.43 34.35 -12.29
CA TRP A 11 53.65 33.13 -12.49
C TRP A 11 53.49 32.13 -11.30
N ILE A 12 52.27 31.98 -10.78
CA ILE A 12 51.82 30.75 -10.12
C ILE A 12 50.49 30.34 -10.77
N PRO A 13 50.36 29.12 -11.30
CA PRO A 13 49.15 28.69 -12.00
C PRO A 13 47.99 28.54 -11.02
N ALA A 14 46.83 29.03 -11.46
CA ALA A 14 45.55 28.83 -10.79
C ALA A 14 45.23 27.33 -10.74
N PHE A 15 45.45 26.69 -9.60
CA PHE A 15 44.72 25.48 -9.25
C PHE A 15 43.30 25.91 -8.86
N PHE A 16 42.42 25.96 -9.86
CA PHE A 16 40.98 25.86 -9.63
C PHE A 16 40.72 24.48 -9.04
N GLN A 17 40.59 24.40 -7.72
CA GLN A 17 39.83 23.31 -7.11
C GLN A 17 38.36 23.52 -7.52
N PHE A 18 37.94 22.81 -8.57
CA PHE A 18 36.53 22.48 -8.73
C PHE A 18 36.17 21.57 -7.56
N SER A 19 35.56 22.16 -6.53
CA SER A 19 34.82 21.36 -5.57
C SER A 19 33.59 20.84 -6.31
N ASP A 20 33.54 19.53 -6.53
CA ASP A 20 32.35 18.83 -7.01
C ASP A 20 31.21 19.12 -6.03
N HIS A 21 30.41 20.15 -6.34
CA HIS A 21 29.04 20.19 -5.85
C HIS A 21 28.30 19.08 -6.58
N ALA A 22 28.29 17.90 -5.96
CA ALA A 22 27.30 16.89 -6.26
C ALA A 22 25.94 17.57 -6.20
N VAL A 23 25.37 17.85 -7.38
CA VAL A 23 23.99 18.27 -7.53
C VAL A 23 23.18 17.10 -6.99
N ASP A 24 22.72 17.26 -5.76
CA ASP A 24 21.75 16.40 -5.12
C ASP A 24 20.51 16.43 -6.03
N ARG A 25 20.41 15.45 -6.92
CA ARG A 25 19.21 15.30 -7.75
C ARG A 25 18.10 15.03 -6.75
N PRO A 26 17.00 15.80 -6.75
CA PRO A 26 15.84 15.42 -5.96
C PRO A 26 15.47 14.00 -6.40
N GLN A 27 15.70 13.03 -5.51
CA GLN A 27 15.18 11.69 -5.71
C GLN A 27 13.67 11.86 -5.89
N ALA A 28 13.13 11.32 -6.98
CA ALA A 28 11.71 11.30 -7.21
C ALA A 28 11.06 10.58 -6.02
N GLU A 29 10.56 11.35 -5.07
CA GLU A 29 9.86 10.83 -3.92
C GLU A 29 8.55 10.26 -4.46
N LYS A 30 8.46 8.93 -4.52
CA LYS A 30 7.27 8.23 -5.03
C LYS A 30 6.05 8.78 -4.29
N GLU A 31 5.08 9.24 -5.09
CA GLU A 31 3.81 9.76 -4.58
C GLU A 31 3.14 8.67 -3.75
N GLY A 32 2.68 9.03 -2.54
CA GLY A 32 2.10 8.07 -1.60
C GLY A 32 0.79 7.47 -2.10
N GLU A 33 0.40 6.34 -1.53
CA GLU A 33 -0.88 5.71 -1.84
C GLU A 33 -2.04 6.53 -1.23
N ILE A 34 -3.09 6.81 -2.00
CA ILE A 34 -4.25 7.58 -1.52
C ILE A 34 -5.43 6.64 -1.33
N ILE A 35 -6.01 6.65 -0.13
CA ILE A 35 -7.18 5.86 0.24
C ILE A 35 -8.36 6.79 0.54
N TYR A 36 -9.51 6.53 -0.06
CA TYR A 36 -10.76 7.23 0.26
C TYR A 36 -11.64 6.35 1.14
N LEU A 37 -12.03 6.85 2.31
CA LEU A 37 -12.97 6.13 3.18
C LEU A 37 -14.41 6.35 2.69
N GLU A 38 -15.02 5.30 2.16
CA GLU A 38 -16.43 5.35 1.72
C GLU A 38 -17.43 4.95 2.82
N LYS A 39 -16.96 4.25 3.86
CA LYS A 39 -17.78 3.64 4.91
C LYS A 39 -17.07 3.75 6.25
N ALA A 40 -17.84 3.64 7.34
CA ALA A 40 -17.32 3.63 8.70
C ALA A 40 -16.26 2.54 8.95
N ASN A 41 -16.34 1.41 8.24
CA ASN A 41 -15.32 0.36 8.25
C ASN A 41 -14.89 0.06 6.82
N SER A 42 -13.59 0.09 6.56
CA SER A 42 -13.03 -0.26 5.25
C SER A 42 -11.69 -0.98 5.39
N ARG A 43 -11.37 -1.84 4.43
CA ARG A 43 -10.12 -2.59 4.36
C ARG A 43 -9.52 -2.45 2.97
N HIS A 44 -8.24 -2.15 2.91
CA HIS A 44 -7.48 -1.87 1.69
C HIS A 44 -6.23 -2.74 1.68
N LEU A 45 -5.78 -3.14 0.49
CA LEU A 45 -4.57 -3.90 0.30
C LEU A 45 -3.45 -2.96 -0.11
N LEU A 46 -2.37 -2.94 0.68
CA LEU A 46 -1.13 -2.25 0.35
C LEU A 46 -0.12 -3.29 -0.15
N PHE A 47 0.53 -3.00 -1.26
CA PHE A 47 1.56 -3.86 -1.82
C PHE A 47 2.94 -3.27 -1.48
N PRO A 48 3.70 -3.89 -0.56
CA PRO A 48 4.98 -3.32 -0.16
C PRO A 48 6.00 -3.44 -1.30
N GLU A 49 6.49 -2.28 -1.75
CA GLU A 49 7.63 -2.16 -2.66
C GLU A 49 8.89 -1.63 -1.95
N SER A 50 8.75 -1.23 -0.69
CA SER A 50 9.83 -0.77 0.18
C SER A 50 9.41 -0.92 1.64
N ASP A 51 10.34 -0.68 2.57
CA ASP A 51 10.05 -0.72 4.00
C ASP A 51 9.02 0.31 4.47
N LEU A 52 8.86 1.42 3.74
CA LEU A 52 8.00 2.52 4.13
C LEU A 52 6.97 2.82 3.04
N ILE A 53 5.71 2.58 3.34
CA ILE A 53 4.59 2.94 2.47
C ILE A 53 3.96 4.20 3.05
N LYS A 54 4.02 5.29 2.31
CA LYS A 54 3.26 6.51 2.64
C LYS A 54 1.81 6.31 2.21
N VAL A 55 0.88 6.54 3.13
CA VAL A 55 -0.56 6.42 2.87
C VAL A 55 -1.24 7.72 3.26
N LYS A 56 -1.99 8.31 2.33
CA LYS A 56 -2.86 9.47 2.57
C LYS A 56 -4.30 9.00 2.61
N VAL A 57 -4.91 9.04 3.78
CA VAL A 57 -6.31 8.63 3.97
C VAL A 57 -7.19 9.87 3.92
N CYS A 58 -8.18 9.88 3.04
CA CYS A 58 -9.10 10.99 2.79
C CYS A 58 -10.56 10.59 3.01
N ASN A 59 -11.46 11.59 2.96
CA ASN A 59 -12.87 11.51 3.39
C ASN A 59 -13.02 11.25 4.90
N LEU A 60 -12.09 11.76 5.69
CA LEU A 60 -12.23 11.81 7.14
C LEU A 60 -13.24 12.91 7.52
N THR A 61 -14.03 12.66 8.56
CA THR A 61 -14.92 13.66 9.12
C THR A 61 -14.25 14.29 10.34
N GLU A 62 -14.03 15.60 10.29
CA GLU A 62 -13.41 16.36 11.39
C GLU A 62 -14.15 16.12 12.72
N GLY A 63 -13.39 15.96 13.79
CA GLY A 63 -13.88 15.67 15.14
C GLY A 63 -14.28 14.22 15.40
N LYS A 64 -14.23 13.32 14.40
CA LYS A 64 -14.51 11.88 14.60
C LYS A 64 -13.25 11.10 14.96
N ASN A 65 -13.39 10.06 15.79
CA ASN A 65 -12.29 9.16 16.10
C ASN A 65 -12.15 8.06 15.06
N TYR A 66 -10.90 7.77 14.70
CA TYR A 66 -10.51 6.75 13.76
C TYR A 66 -9.46 5.81 14.36
N PHE A 67 -9.52 4.55 13.95
CA PHE A 67 -8.58 3.51 14.30
C PHE A 67 -8.07 2.89 13.00
N PHE A 68 -6.77 2.98 12.77
CA PHE A 68 -6.10 2.35 11.64
C PHE A 68 -5.33 1.14 12.13
N THR A 69 -5.52 -0.01 11.51
CA THR A 69 -4.83 -1.25 11.86
C THR A 69 -4.14 -1.82 10.63
N VAL A 70 -2.91 -2.30 10.80
CA VAL A 70 -2.16 -2.98 9.74
C VAL A 70 -1.89 -4.43 10.14
N THR A 71 -2.19 -5.36 9.25
CA THR A 71 -1.91 -6.79 9.46
C THR A 71 -1.37 -7.43 8.18
N GLN A 72 -0.58 -8.48 8.33
CA GLN A 72 -0.01 -9.23 7.22
C GLN A 72 0.00 -10.71 7.58
N GLU A 73 -0.17 -11.57 6.58
CA GLU A 73 -0.01 -13.01 6.75
C GLU A 73 1.48 -13.40 6.66
N GLY A 74 1.81 -14.66 6.97
CA GLY A 74 3.18 -15.17 6.78
C GLY A 74 4.19 -14.76 7.86
N GLY A 75 3.74 -14.37 9.06
CA GLY A 75 4.61 -14.13 10.21
C GLY A 75 5.23 -12.72 10.28
N CYS A 76 5.03 -11.91 9.24
CA CYS A 76 5.43 -10.51 9.24
C CYS A 76 4.49 -9.64 10.09
N GLN A 77 5.06 -8.67 10.80
CA GLN A 77 4.34 -7.78 11.71
C GLN A 77 4.51 -6.33 11.25
N PRO A 78 3.66 -5.84 10.32
CA PRO A 78 3.72 -4.46 9.90
C PRO A 78 3.32 -3.53 11.04
N LEU A 79 3.82 -2.30 11.01
CA LEU A 79 3.51 -1.29 12.01
C LEU A 79 3.06 0.00 11.33
N ILE A 80 2.31 0.84 12.03
CA ILE A 80 1.82 2.12 11.54
C ILE A 80 2.28 3.27 12.45
N SER A 81 2.47 4.44 11.86
CA SER A 81 2.90 5.65 12.57
C SER A 81 2.40 6.92 11.87
N ALA A 82 2.35 8.04 12.60
CA ALA A 82 1.98 9.33 12.04
C ALA A 82 3.03 9.91 11.07
N ASP A 83 4.32 9.61 11.29
CA ASP A 83 5.42 10.20 10.53
C ASP A 83 6.59 9.23 10.32
N ARG A 84 7.38 9.45 9.26
CA ARG A 84 8.62 8.71 8.96
C ARG A 84 9.63 8.67 10.13
N LYS A 85 9.63 9.71 10.97
CA LYS A 85 10.60 9.91 12.07
C LYS A 85 10.01 9.67 13.46
N ALA A 86 8.73 9.29 13.58
CA ALA A 86 8.11 9.10 14.88
C ALA A 86 8.81 7.97 15.64
N LYS A 87 9.66 8.34 16.61
CA LYS A 87 10.25 7.43 17.60
C LYS A 87 9.21 6.87 18.57
N THR A 88 8.04 7.50 18.63
CA THR A 88 6.95 7.17 19.53
C THR A 88 5.93 6.29 18.81
N ALA A 89 5.93 5.02 19.20
CA ALA A 89 4.89 4.03 18.94
C ALA A 89 4.69 3.66 17.46
N LYS A 90 5.64 2.90 16.90
CA LYS A 90 5.30 1.97 15.81
C LYS A 90 4.43 0.88 16.43
N GLU A 91 3.13 0.93 16.19
CA GLU A 91 2.17 -0.02 16.74
C GLU A 91 1.41 -0.70 15.58
N PRO A 92 0.83 -1.89 15.79
CA PRO A 92 -0.04 -2.49 14.79
C PRO A 92 -1.35 -1.70 14.61
N MET A 93 -1.64 -0.76 15.51
CA MET A 93 -2.82 0.09 15.53
C MET A 93 -2.44 1.56 15.77
N PHE A 94 -3.12 2.48 15.10
CA PHE A 94 -2.97 3.92 15.26
C PHE A 94 -4.34 4.56 15.45
N ALA A 95 -4.57 5.15 16.62
CA ALA A 95 -5.83 5.81 16.97
C ALA A 95 -5.65 7.32 17.01
N PHE A 96 -6.59 8.06 16.43
CA PHE A 96 -6.56 9.52 16.39
C PHE A 96 -7.96 10.12 16.18
N GLN A 97 -8.10 11.40 16.51
CA GLN A 97 -9.26 12.20 16.13
C GLN A 97 -8.93 12.98 14.85
N ALA A 98 -9.83 12.98 13.87
CA ALA A 98 -9.59 13.68 12.61
C ALA A 98 -9.64 15.21 12.81
N GLU A 99 -8.54 15.88 12.46
CA GLU A 99 -8.42 17.35 12.47
C GLU A 99 -8.69 17.97 11.10
N ALA A 100 -8.68 17.15 10.05
CA ALA A 100 -8.89 17.56 8.66
C ALA A 100 -9.52 16.41 7.86
N ALA A 101 -9.98 16.73 6.64
CA ALA A 101 -10.57 15.75 5.72
C ALA A 101 -9.61 14.67 5.20
N CYS A 102 -8.30 14.89 5.34
CA CYS A 102 -7.27 13.91 5.01
C CYS A 102 -6.21 13.82 6.11
N ARG A 103 -5.62 12.64 6.27
CA ARG A 103 -4.50 12.38 7.19
C ARG A 103 -3.45 11.53 6.49
N GLU A 104 -2.19 11.92 6.64
CA GLU A 104 -1.05 11.11 6.20
C GLU A 104 -0.57 10.21 7.35
N VAL A 105 -0.22 8.98 6.98
CA VAL A 105 0.36 7.96 7.86
C VAL A 105 1.43 7.18 7.11
N VAL A 106 2.31 6.51 7.85
CA VAL A 106 3.37 5.67 7.30
C VAL A 106 3.20 4.25 7.82
N VAL A 107 3.10 3.30 6.88
CA VAL A 107 3.11 1.86 7.15
C VAL A 107 4.53 1.33 6.97
N HIS A 108 5.03 0.65 8.01
CA HIS A 108 6.32 -0.01 8.07
C HIS A 108 6.13 -1.48 7.69
N ALA A 109 6.54 -1.85 6.49
CA ALA A 109 6.27 -3.15 5.88
C ALA A 109 7.32 -4.23 6.21
N ASN A 110 8.53 -3.83 6.64
CA ASN A 110 9.68 -4.73 6.81
C ASN A 110 10.01 -5.51 5.51
N TYR A 111 9.89 -4.86 4.36
CA TYR A 111 10.17 -5.40 3.04
C TYR A 111 11.61 -5.91 2.91
N GLU A 112 12.60 -5.18 3.42
CA GLU A 112 14.02 -5.59 3.40
C GLU A 112 14.28 -6.88 4.19
N ALA A 113 13.40 -7.22 5.15
CA ALA A 113 13.41 -8.48 5.88
C ALA A 113 12.70 -9.63 5.13
N GLY A 114 12.24 -9.40 3.90
CA GLY A 114 11.56 -10.39 3.06
C GLY A 114 10.02 -10.37 3.17
N CYS A 115 9.43 -9.37 3.83
CA CYS A 115 7.98 -9.24 3.99
C CYS A 115 7.32 -8.63 2.75
N THR A 116 7.17 -9.43 1.69
CA THR A 116 6.64 -8.98 0.39
C THR A 116 5.15 -9.27 0.18
N LEU A 117 4.49 -9.95 1.12
CA LEU A 117 3.05 -10.26 1.01
C LEU A 117 2.21 -8.98 1.13
N PRO A 118 0.98 -8.96 0.59
CA PRO A 118 0.09 -7.80 0.75
C PRO A 118 -0.21 -7.50 2.22
N ILE A 119 -0.19 -6.22 2.59
CA ILE A 119 -0.56 -5.73 3.92
C ILE A 119 -2.02 -5.29 3.89
N TYR A 120 -2.79 -5.74 4.86
CA TYR A 120 -4.16 -5.29 5.06
C TYR A 120 -4.19 -4.04 5.93
N PHE A 121 -4.53 -2.91 5.32
CA PHE A 121 -4.81 -1.66 6.01
C PHE A 121 -6.30 -1.55 6.30
N THR A 122 -6.70 -1.55 7.57
CA THR A 122 -8.10 -1.45 7.99
C THR A 122 -8.33 -0.10 8.66
N ALA A 123 -9.33 0.65 8.20
CA ALA A 123 -9.77 1.89 8.82
C ALA A 123 -11.16 1.73 9.41
N THR A 124 -11.29 2.07 10.69
CA THR A 124 -12.52 1.96 11.48
C THR A 124 -12.84 3.32 12.10
N CYS A 125 -14.09 3.74 12.01
CA CYS A 125 -14.61 4.96 12.62
C CYS A 125 -15.86 4.62 13.45
N PRO A 126 -15.72 4.39 14.77
CA PRO A 126 -16.87 4.02 15.61
C PRO A 126 -17.89 5.15 15.74
N ASP A 127 -17.44 6.41 15.60
CA ASP A 127 -18.31 7.59 15.70
C ASP A 127 -19.00 7.95 14.38
N CYS A 128 -18.63 7.26 13.29
CA CYS A 128 -19.26 7.37 11.99
C CYS A 128 -20.52 6.51 12.03
N THR A 129 -21.55 7.00 12.72
CA THR A 129 -22.89 6.44 12.62
C THR A 129 -23.44 6.82 11.25
N ASP A 130 -23.43 5.87 10.33
CA ASP A 130 -24.15 6.03 9.09
C ASP A 130 -25.62 6.26 9.45
N LYS A 131 -26.14 7.48 9.27
CA LYS A 131 -27.60 7.69 9.22
C LYS A 131 -28.26 6.90 8.07
N SER A 132 -27.45 6.22 7.25
CA SER A 132 -27.83 5.29 6.18
C SER A 132 -27.67 3.79 6.55
N ALA A 133 -27.12 3.43 7.71
CA ALA A 133 -27.05 2.03 8.13
C ALA A 133 -27.89 1.85 9.40
N LYS A 134 -29.06 1.22 9.24
CA LYS A 134 -29.56 0.36 10.32
C LYS A 134 -28.43 -0.61 10.64
N ALA A 135 -27.67 -0.35 11.71
CA ALA A 135 -26.90 -1.38 12.35
C ALA A 135 -27.91 -2.47 12.79
N PRO A 136 -27.78 -3.74 12.37
CA PRO A 136 -28.30 -4.79 13.22
C PRO A 136 -27.44 -4.76 14.48
N SER A 137 -28.04 -4.27 15.55
CA SER A 137 -27.68 -4.60 16.93
C SER A 137 -27.13 -6.03 16.99
N ASN A 138 -25.87 -6.17 17.40
CA ASN A 138 -25.16 -7.44 17.55
C ASN A 138 -25.21 -8.37 16.34
N SER A 139 -24.60 -7.96 15.24
CA SER A 139 -23.93 -8.87 14.32
C SER A 139 -22.82 -8.10 13.65
N GLN A 140 -21.58 -8.43 14.01
CA GLN A 140 -20.45 -8.31 13.10
C GLN A 140 -20.98 -8.73 11.73
N LYS A 141 -21.11 -7.80 10.78
CA LYS A 141 -21.49 -8.15 9.42
C LYS A 141 -20.28 -8.90 8.87
N VAL A 142 -20.21 -10.17 9.23
CA VAL A 142 -19.29 -11.15 8.70
C VAL A 142 -19.61 -11.17 7.22
N LEU A 143 -18.83 -10.42 6.44
CA LEU A 143 -18.78 -10.64 5.01
C LEU A 143 -18.43 -12.11 4.86
N ALA A 144 -19.22 -12.85 4.08
CA ALA A 144 -18.99 -14.26 3.91
C ALA A 144 -17.55 -14.42 3.38
N PRO A 145 -16.70 -15.22 4.04
CA PRO A 145 -15.33 -15.41 3.58
C PRO A 145 -15.39 -15.95 2.16
N ILE A 146 -14.62 -15.32 1.27
CA ILE A 146 -14.46 -15.82 -0.08
C ILE A 146 -13.78 -17.19 0.03
N VAL A 147 -14.40 -18.21 -0.54
CA VAL A 147 -13.86 -19.57 -0.53
C VAL A 147 -13.03 -19.74 -1.80
N THR A 148 -11.71 -19.83 -1.65
CA THR A 148 -10.79 -20.06 -2.77
C THR A 148 -10.46 -21.54 -2.92
N SER A 149 -10.51 -22.07 -4.15
CA SER A 149 -10.14 -23.45 -4.47
C SER A 149 -9.00 -23.49 -5.49
N PRO A 150 -7.80 -23.99 -5.13
CA PRO A 150 -6.67 -24.10 -6.06
C PRO A 150 -6.75 -25.32 -6.99
N ALA A 151 -7.83 -26.10 -6.94
CA ALA A 151 -7.89 -27.46 -7.47
C ALA A 151 -8.16 -27.59 -8.99
N PHE A 152 -8.11 -26.50 -9.76
CA PHE A 152 -8.40 -26.54 -11.20
C PHE A 152 -7.12 -26.63 -12.05
N THR A 153 -7.13 -27.50 -13.05
CA THR A 153 -6.07 -27.55 -14.07
C THR A 153 -6.19 -26.34 -15.00
N PRO A 154 -5.07 -25.88 -15.60
CA PRO A 154 -5.10 -24.80 -16.59
C PRO A 154 -6.10 -25.05 -17.74
N GLN A 155 -6.25 -26.32 -18.13
CA GLN A 155 -7.19 -26.72 -19.16
C GLN A 155 -8.65 -26.52 -18.73
N GLN A 156 -8.99 -26.87 -17.49
CA GLN A 156 -10.34 -26.65 -16.93
C GLN A 156 -10.66 -25.16 -16.79
N LEU A 157 -9.72 -24.33 -16.31
CA LEU A 157 -9.92 -22.88 -16.23
C LEU A 157 -10.20 -22.27 -17.61
N VAL A 158 -9.43 -22.66 -18.63
CA VAL A 158 -9.63 -22.14 -19.99
C VAL A 158 -10.94 -22.64 -20.61
N GLN A 159 -11.25 -23.92 -20.44
CA GLN A 159 -12.42 -24.54 -21.05
C GLN A 159 -13.74 -24.06 -20.41
N ASP A 160 -13.79 -23.98 -19.09
CA ASP A 160 -15.02 -23.71 -18.36
C ASP A 160 -15.31 -22.20 -18.24
N VAL A 161 -14.28 -21.35 -18.20
CA VAL A 161 -14.45 -19.92 -17.88
C VAL A 161 -14.34 -19.03 -19.11
N PHE A 162 -13.40 -19.30 -20.01
CA PHE A 162 -13.16 -18.43 -21.18
C PHE A 162 -13.89 -18.87 -22.44
N ILE A 163 -14.12 -20.18 -22.59
CA ILE A 163 -14.63 -20.77 -23.84
C ILE A 163 -16.09 -21.24 -23.69
N GLY A 164 -16.58 -21.45 -22.46
CA GLY A 164 -17.97 -21.82 -22.21
C GLY A 164 -18.29 -23.27 -22.55
N GLY A 165 -17.42 -24.21 -22.18
CA GLY A 165 -17.71 -25.65 -22.21
C GLY A 165 -17.01 -26.46 -23.30
N GLY A 166 -17.61 -27.59 -23.69
CA GLY A 166 -16.99 -28.65 -24.50
C GLY A 166 -16.92 -28.43 -26.01
N CYS A 167 -17.28 -27.24 -26.51
CA CYS A 167 -17.41 -26.99 -27.95
C CYS A 167 -16.08 -26.76 -28.69
N PHE A 168 -14.98 -26.54 -27.96
CA PHE A 168 -13.64 -26.37 -28.54
C PHE A 168 -12.64 -27.29 -27.85
N ALA A 169 -11.81 -27.96 -28.64
CA ALA A 169 -10.74 -28.80 -28.12
C ALA A 169 -9.61 -27.91 -27.57
N THR A 170 -9.58 -27.74 -26.25
CA THR A 170 -8.44 -27.15 -25.55
C THR A 170 -7.40 -28.23 -25.32
N SER A 171 -6.21 -28.11 -25.90
CA SER A 171 -5.07 -29.00 -25.64
C SER A 171 -3.78 -28.19 -25.60
N ASN A 172 -2.73 -28.73 -24.97
CA ASN A 172 -1.41 -28.09 -24.84
C ASN A 172 -1.42 -26.72 -24.13
N ILE A 173 -2.37 -26.47 -23.22
CA ILE A 173 -2.39 -25.27 -22.39
C ILE A 173 -1.23 -25.34 -21.38
N THR A 174 -0.26 -24.45 -21.52
CA THR A 174 0.85 -24.30 -20.56
C THR A 174 0.59 -23.05 -19.73
N PHE A 175 0.53 -23.21 -18.41
CA PHE A 175 0.40 -22.08 -17.51
C PHE A 175 1.78 -21.45 -17.24
N LEU A 176 1.85 -20.12 -17.28
CA LEU A 176 3.03 -19.35 -16.92
C LEU A 176 2.71 -18.54 -15.66
N GLY A 177 3.43 -18.81 -14.56
CA GLY A 177 3.27 -18.08 -13.30
C GLY A 177 3.24 -19.00 -12.06
N SER A 178 2.89 -18.41 -10.90
CA SER A 178 2.81 -19.16 -9.64
C SER A 178 1.54 -20.02 -9.56
N THR A 179 1.65 -21.25 -9.08
CA THR A 179 0.52 -22.18 -8.95
C THR A 179 -0.54 -21.71 -7.96
N ILE A 180 -0.17 -20.87 -6.99
CA ILE A 180 -1.09 -20.27 -6.00
C ILE A 180 -1.91 -19.12 -6.59
N ALA A 181 -1.48 -18.56 -7.72
CA ALA A 181 -2.23 -17.54 -8.45
C ALA A 181 -3.33 -18.14 -9.34
N ARG A 182 -3.52 -19.47 -9.27
CA ARG A 182 -4.61 -20.17 -9.95
C ARG A 182 -5.62 -20.64 -8.91
N GLY A 183 -6.87 -20.34 -9.15
CA GLY A 183 -7.95 -20.91 -8.39
C GLY A 183 -9.28 -20.46 -8.95
N THR A 184 -10.33 -20.82 -8.23
CA THR A 184 -11.61 -20.16 -8.34
C THR A 184 -11.98 -19.60 -6.98
N PHE A 185 -12.85 -18.61 -6.99
CA PHE A 185 -13.49 -18.14 -5.79
C PHE A 185 -15.00 -18.37 -5.85
N SER A 186 -15.61 -18.59 -4.69
CA SER A 186 -17.06 -18.60 -4.52
C SER A 186 -17.47 -17.81 -3.27
N SER A 187 -18.77 -17.52 -3.14
CA SER A 187 -19.33 -16.71 -2.05
C SER A 187 -18.87 -15.24 -2.06
N GLY A 188 -18.47 -14.71 -3.22
CA GLY A 188 -17.96 -13.35 -3.35
C GLY A 188 -19.04 -12.26 -3.39
N THR A 189 -20.34 -12.58 -3.47
CA THR A 189 -21.42 -11.57 -3.66
C THR A 189 -21.39 -10.48 -2.61
N THR A 190 -21.04 -10.85 -1.37
CA THR A 190 -21.00 -9.92 -0.23
C THR A 190 -19.67 -9.17 -0.11
N SER A 191 -18.62 -9.66 -0.78
CA SER A 191 -17.22 -9.21 -0.60
C SER A 191 -16.67 -8.46 -1.82
N VAL A 192 -16.95 -8.94 -3.03
CA VAL A 192 -16.47 -8.40 -4.32
C VAL A 192 -17.60 -8.13 -5.33
N GLY A 193 -18.87 -8.35 -4.95
CA GLY A 193 -20.03 -8.11 -5.82
C GLY A 193 -20.22 -9.15 -6.93
N LEU A 194 -19.41 -10.22 -6.93
CA LEU A 194 -19.48 -11.35 -7.85
C LEU A 194 -19.67 -12.63 -7.05
N SER A 195 -20.61 -13.51 -7.41
CA SER A 195 -20.84 -14.76 -6.68
C SER A 195 -19.63 -15.69 -6.72
N ASP A 196 -19.02 -15.80 -7.89
CA ASP A 196 -18.00 -16.78 -8.23
C ASP A 196 -17.09 -16.21 -9.33
N GLY A 197 -15.86 -16.72 -9.44
CA GLY A 197 -14.91 -16.31 -10.48
C GLY A 197 -13.59 -17.06 -10.41
N VAL A 198 -12.62 -16.62 -11.21
CA VAL A 198 -11.23 -17.14 -11.29
C VAL A 198 -10.27 -16.12 -10.71
#